data_AF-A0A6G0NVN1-F1
#
_entry.id   AF-A0A6G0NVN1-F1
#
_cell.length_a   1.000
_cell.length_b   1.000
_cell.length_c   1.000
_cell.angle_alpha   90.00
_cell.angle_beta   90.00
_cell.angle_gamma   90.00
#
_symmetry.space_group_name_H-M   'P 1'
#
loop_
_entity.id
_entity.type
_entity.pdbx_description
1 polymer ?
#
loop_
_entity_poly.entity_id
_entity_poly.type
_entity_poly.pdbx_seq_one_letter_code
_entity_poly.pdbx_strand_id
1 'polypeptide(L)'
;MWVARCTRPDIAYAVHKASRRTHSPTMSDWKLGKRIARYLAGTKSLWLSMKGQGALEEPLKVVAYSDADFAADKADRKSFVGALAKRGVLKAEYLESEKMPADVLTKALETPRLADLRVIVGLH
;
A
#
# COMPACT_ATOMS: atom_id res chain seq x y z
N MET A 1 -12.71 -7.37 -3.87
CA MET A 1 -11.92 -6.13 -4.01
C MET A 1 -12.44 -4.97 -3.14
N TRP A 2 -13.77 -4.79 -3.01
CA TRP A 2 -14.37 -3.64 -2.28
C TRP A 2 -13.86 -3.46 -0.84
N VAL A 3 -13.88 -4.53 -0.02
CA VAL A 3 -13.42 -4.49 1.38
C VAL A 3 -12.00 -3.92 1.50
N ALA A 4 -11.10 -4.35 0.62
CA ALA A 4 -9.71 -3.91 0.65
C ALA A 4 -9.51 -2.45 0.21
N ARG A 5 -10.45 -1.88 -0.55
CA ARG A 5 -10.35 -0.52 -1.09
C ARG A 5 -11.06 0.52 -0.22
N CYS A 6 -12.14 0.12 0.45
CA CYS A 6 -13.02 1.07 1.13
C CYS A 6 -12.92 0.99 2.66
N THR A 7 -12.64 -0.18 3.24
CA THR A 7 -12.74 -0.38 4.69
C THR A 7 -11.48 -0.97 5.33
N ARG A 8 -10.70 -1.75 4.57
CA ARG A 8 -9.52 -2.48 5.07
C ARG A 8 -8.33 -2.36 4.11
N PRO A 9 -7.71 -1.17 3.98
CA PRO A 9 -6.57 -0.98 3.09
C PRO A 9 -5.33 -1.80 3.49
N ASP A 10 -5.23 -2.24 4.74
CA ASP A 10 -4.22 -3.17 5.25
C ASP A 10 -4.18 -4.53 4.53
N ILE A 11 -5.30 -4.97 3.93
CA ILE A 11 -5.33 -6.23 3.15
C ILE A 11 -5.18 -6.01 1.64
N ALA A 12 -4.98 -4.78 1.17
CA ALA A 12 -4.97 -4.43 -0.25
C ALA A 12 -3.97 -5.26 -1.06
N TYR A 13 -2.73 -5.37 -0.58
CA TYR A 13 -1.70 -6.16 -1.24
C TYR A 13 -2.06 -7.65 -1.30
N ALA A 14 -2.52 -8.23 -0.18
CA ALA A 14 -2.87 -9.64 -0.11
C ALA A 14 -4.04 -10.01 -1.04
N VAL A 15 -5.07 -9.16 -1.09
CA VAL A 15 -6.21 -9.31 -2.00
C VAL A 15 -5.80 -9.12 -3.45
N HIS A 16 -4.97 -8.12 -3.75
CA HIS A 16 -4.44 -7.91 -5.09
C HIS A 16 -3.66 -9.15 -5.57
N LYS A 17 -2.75 -9.67 -4.74
CA LYS A 17 -1.97 -10.88 -5.04
C LYS A 17 -2.88 -12.10 -5.29
N ALA A 18 -3.90 -12.30 -4.45
CA ALA A 18 -4.86 -13.38 -4.63
C ALA A 18 -5.70 -13.23 -5.92
N SER A 19 -6.03 -12.00 -6.31
CA SER A 19 -6.84 -11.74 -7.52
C SER A 19 -6.11 -12.02 -8.84
N ARG A 20 -4.77 -12.05 -8.87
CA ARG A 20 -4.01 -12.26 -10.11
C ARG A 20 -4.13 -13.66 -10.69
N ARG A 21 -4.46 -14.67 -9.87
CA ARG A 21 -4.54 -16.09 -10.28
C ARG A 21 -5.94 -16.68 -10.12
N THR A 22 -6.98 -15.85 -10.16
CA THR A 22 -8.38 -16.32 -10.06
C THR A 22 -8.79 -17.23 -11.21
N HIS A 23 -8.17 -17.08 -12.38
CA HIS A 23 -8.43 -17.96 -13.54
C HIS A 23 -7.85 -19.37 -13.40
N SER A 24 -6.87 -19.58 -12.51
CA SER A 24 -6.25 -20.89 -12.25
C SER A 24 -5.63 -20.94 -10.84
N PRO A 25 -6.46 -21.04 -9.79
CA PRO A 25 -5.99 -20.97 -8.41
C PRO A 25 -5.24 -22.23 -7.99
N THR A 26 -4.15 -22.06 -7.24
CA THR A 26 -3.39 -23.17 -6.65
C THR A 26 -3.77 -23.40 -5.18
N MET A 27 -3.33 -24.51 -4.59
CA MET A 27 -3.45 -24.74 -3.15
C MET A 27 -2.78 -23.64 -2.30
N SER A 28 -1.75 -22.98 -2.85
CA SER A 28 -1.12 -21.83 -2.20
C SER A 28 -2.06 -20.62 -2.15
N ASP A 29 -2.81 -20.37 -3.22
CA ASP A 29 -3.78 -19.27 -3.31
C ASP A 29 -4.98 -19.54 -2.39
N TRP A 30 -5.41 -20.80 -2.28
CA TRP A 30 -6.44 -21.19 -1.31
C TRP A 30 -6.02 -20.94 0.14
N LYS A 31 -4.77 -21.29 0.49
CA LYS A 31 -4.20 -21.00 1.82
C LYS A 31 -4.13 -19.48 2.06
N LEU A 32 -3.76 -18.70 1.04
CA LEU A 32 -3.73 -17.24 1.12
C LEU A 32 -5.13 -16.66 1.35
N GLY A 33 -6.14 -17.10 0.60
CA GLY A 33 -7.53 -16.69 0.79
C GLY A 33 -8.05 -16.99 2.21
N LYS A 34 -7.79 -18.20 2.72
CA LYS A 34 -8.12 -18.56 4.11
C LYS A 34 -7.38 -17.70 5.14
N ARG A 35 -6.14 -17.30 4.86
CA ARG A 35 -5.38 -16.40 5.74
C ARG A 35 -6.02 -15.01 5.78
N ILE A 36 -6.41 -14.46 4.63
CA ILE A 36 -7.12 -13.18 4.54
C ILE A 36 -8.44 -13.23 5.31
N ALA A 37 -9.25 -14.29 5.13
CA ALA A 37 -10.52 -14.44 5.83
C ALA A 37 -10.35 -14.56 7.36
N ARG A 38 -9.40 -15.37 7.84
CA ARG A 38 -9.11 -15.48 9.27
C ARG A 38 -8.60 -14.17 9.86
N TYR A 39 -7.77 -13.45 9.13
CA TYR A 39 -7.27 -12.15 9.56
C TYR A 39 -8.43 -11.16 9.71
N LEU A 40 -9.32 -11.05 8.73
CA LEU A 40 -10.52 -10.21 8.82
C LEU A 40 -11.41 -10.59 10.02
N ALA A 41 -11.64 -11.89 10.24
CA ALA A 41 -12.45 -12.36 11.36
C ALA A 41 -11.83 -12.03 12.73
N GLY A 42 -10.50 -12.20 12.86
CA GLY A 42 -9.77 -11.93 14.10
C GLY A 42 -9.52 -10.44 14.37
N THR A 43 -9.61 -9.59 13.35
CA THR A 43 -9.34 -8.14 13.46
C THR A 43 -10.60 -7.30 13.25
N LYS A 44 -11.79 -7.88 13.40
CA LYS A 44 -13.07 -7.19 13.23
C LYS A 44 -13.26 -5.98 14.16
N SER A 45 -12.61 -5.99 15.32
CA SER A 45 -12.63 -4.91 16.31
C SER A 45 -11.50 -3.89 16.13
N LEU A 46 -10.59 -4.12 15.18
CA LEU A 46 -9.48 -3.21 14.91
C LEU A 46 -9.85 -2.30 13.74
N TRP A 47 -9.46 -1.03 13.84
CA TRP A 47 -9.56 -0.06 12.76
C TRP A 47 -8.22 0.63 12.55
N LEU A 48 -7.93 0.95 11.30
CA LEU A 48 -6.81 1.82 10.97
C LEU A 48 -7.22 3.26 11.26
N SER A 49 -6.55 3.89 12.22
CA SER A 49 -6.71 5.31 12.50
C SER A 49 -5.56 6.07 11.87
N MET A 50 -5.83 6.74 10.76
CA MET A 50 -4.89 7.70 10.17
C MET A 50 -5.11 9.05 10.86
N LYS A 51 -4.40 9.27 11.98
CA LYS A 51 -4.41 10.58 12.64
C LYS A 51 -3.44 11.50 11.92
N GLY A 52 -3.92 12.66 11.47
CA GLY A 52 -3.03 13.74 11.05
C GLY A 52 -2.22 14.24 12.26
N GLN A 53 -1.00 14.74 12.03
CA GLN A 53 -0.18 15.34 13.08
C GLN A 53 -0.65 16.73 13.53
N GLY A 54 -1.72 17.26 12.95
CA GLY A 54 -2.27 18.59 13.25
C GLY A 54 -3.56 18.55 14.08
N ALA A 55 -3.92 19.69 14.67
CA ALA A 55 -5.25 19.92 15.22
C ALA A 55 -6.32 19.69 14.14
N LEU A 56 -7.56 19.36 14.54
CA LEU A 56 -8.69 19.06 13.63
C LEU A 56 -8.98 20.12 12.54
N GLU A 57 -8.39 21.31 12.66
CA GLU A 57 -8.56 22.46 11.77
C GLU A 57 -7.41 22.64 10.75
N GLU A 58 -6.29 21.94 10.89
CA GLU A 58 -5.21 22.02 9.90
C GLU A 58 -5.49 21.11 8.69
N PRO A 59 -5.23 21.59 7.45
CA PRO A 59 -5.38 20.76 6.27
C PRO A 59 -4.45 19.56 6.36
N LEU A 60 -5.03 18.35 6.25
CA LEU A 60 -4.32 17.08 6.26
C LEU A 60 -3.25 17.09 5.15
N LYS A 61 -1.98 17.15 5.54
CA LYS A 61 -0.86 17.10 4.59
C LYS A 61 -0.71 15.68 4.06
N VAL A 62 -1.39 15.38 2.96
CA VAL A 62 -1.30 14.08 2.29
C VAL A 62 -0.05 14.05 1.42
N VAL A 63 0.91 13.21 1.80
CA VAL A 63 2.09 12.90 0.97
C VAL A 63 1.89 11.51 0.39
N ALA A 64 1.90 11.40 -0.94
CA ALA A 64 1.81 10.13 -1.65
C ALA A 64 3.19 9.71 -2.15
N TYR A 65 3.57 8.46 -1.87
CA TYR A 65 4.80 7.85 -2.34
C TYR A 65 4.46 6.84 -3.43
N SER A 66 5.20 6.84 -4.53
CA SER A 66 5.02 5.89 -5.64
C SER A 66 6.36 5.36 -6.07
N ASP A 67 6.49 4.03 -6.13
CA ASP A 67 7.69 3.40 -6.69
C ASP A 67 7.90 3.91 -8.11
N ALA A 68 9.13 4.36 -8.39
CA ALA A 68 9.55 4.78 -9.71
C ALA A 68 9.95 3.56 -10.55
N ASP A 69 9.07 2.56 -10.63
CA ASP A 69 9.28 1.39 -11.49
C ASP A 69 8.87 1.76 -12.92
N PHE A 70 9.59 2.71 -13.50
CA PHE A 70 9.37 3.23 -14.85
C PHE A 70 9.65 2.18 -15.95
N ALA A 71 10.22 1.02 -15.60
CA ALA A 71 10.73 0.03 -16.55
C ALA A 71 9.94 -1.29 -16.63
N ALA A 72 8.90 -1.51 -15.81
CA ALA A 72 8.24 -2.83 -15.73
C ALA A 72 7.02 -3.02 -16.65
N ASP A 73 6.44 -1.95 -17.19
CA ASP A 73 5.24 -2.06 -18.05
C ASP A 73 5.48 -1.44 -19.44
N LYS A 74 5.75 -2.31 -20.42
CA LYS A 74 5.99 -1.92 -21.82
C LYS A 74 4.69 -1.60 -22.57
N ALA A 75 3.52 -1.88 -22.02
CA ALA A 75 2.25 -1.78 -22.75
C ALA A 75 1.60 -0.40 -22.62
N ASP A 76 1.55 0.21 -21.43
CA ASP A 76 0.85 1.48 -21.22
C ASP A 76 1.67 2.45 -20.34
N ARG A 77 2.46 3.30 -21.00
CA ARG A 77 3.36 4.29 -20.37
C ARG A 77 2.62 5.50 -19.76
N LYS A 78 1.55 5.28 -18.99
CA LYS A 78 0.82 6.33 -18.28
C LYS A 78 0.73 5.98 -16.79
N SER A 79 1.74 6.35 -16.03
CA SER A 79 1.62 6.37 -14.57
C SER A 79 0.64 7.48 -14.18
N PHE A 80 -0.39 7.13 -13.40
CA PHE A 80 -1.37 8.07 -12.85
C PHE A 80 -0.69 9.24 -12.11
N VAL A 81 0.39 8.92 -11.38
CA VAL A 81 1.24 9.89 -10.69
C VAL A 81 1.98 10.80 -11.66
N GLY A 82 2.57 10.25 -12.74
CA GLY A 82 3.25 11.04 -13.76
C GLY A 82 2.30 11.97 -14.53
N ALA A 83 1.05 11.55 -14.76
CA ALA A 83 0.03 12.38 -15.39
C ALA A 83 -0.39 13.56 -14.50
N LEU A 84 -0.57 13.34 -13.20
CA LEU A 84 -0.90 14.41 -12.25
C LEU A 84 0.27 15.35 -11.99
N ALA A 85 1.50 14.84 -11.98
CA ALA A 85 2.70 15.65 -11.87
C ALA A 85 2.88 16.57 -13.09
N LYS A 86 2.66 16.06 -14.31
CA LYS A 86 2.65 16.89 -15.54
C LYS A 86 1.57 17.96 -15.55
N ARG A 87 0.44 17.72 -14.88
CA ARG A 87 -0.65 18.70 -14.73
C ARG A 87 -0.40 19.71 -13.60
N GLY A 88 0.76 19.64 -12.91
CA GLY A 88 1.09 20.52 -11.79
C GLY A 88 0.28 20.27 -10.52
N VAL A 89 -0.53 19.22 -10.49
CA VAL A 89 -1.40 18.87 -9.35
C VAL A 89 -0.59 18.23 -8.22
N LEU A 90 0.51 17.55 -8.57
CA LEU A 90 1.42 16.91 -7.62
C LEU A 90 2.86 17.34 -7.91
N LYS A 91 3.62 17.68 -6.87
CA LYS A 91 5.07 17.87 -6.98
C LYS A 91 5.74 16.52 -6.72
N ALA A 92 6.38 15.96 -7.75
CA ALA A 92 7.17 14.74 -7.59
C ALA A 92 8.56 15.11 -7.07
N GLU A 93 8.93 14.55 -5.93
CA GLU A 93 10.28 14.65 -5.36
C GLU A 93 10.87 13.24 -5.30
N TYR A 94 12.15 13.11 -5.68
CA TYR A 94 12.84 11.84 -5.62
C TYR A 94 13.14 11.48 -4.16
N LEU A 95 12.86 10.23 -3.80
CA LEU A 95 13.21 9.67 -2.50
C LEU A 95 14.01 8.39 -2.73
N GLU A 96 15.13 8.26 -2.02
CA GLU A 96 15.94 7.05 -2.05
C GLU A 96 15.11 5.83 -1.64
N SER A 97 15.33 4.69 -2.30
CA SER A 97 14.59 3.45 -2.06
C SER A 97 14.64 2.98 -0.60
N GLU A 98 15.71 3.31 0.14
CA GLU A 98 15.86 2.97 1.56
C GLU A 98 14.94 3.79 2.47
N LYS A 99 14.59 5.00 2.03
CA LYS A 99 13.73 5.93 2.77
C LYS A 99 12.27 5.84 2.33
N MET A 100 11.93 4.91 1.44
CA MET A 100 10.64 4.82 0.78
C MET A 100 9.57 4.21 1.71
N PRO A 101 8.69 5.01 2.33
CA PRO A 101 7.77 4.49 3.35
C PRO A 101 6.63 3.66 2.74
N ALA A 102 6.36 3.82 1.43
CA ALA A 102 5.43 2.95 0.71
C ALA A 102 5.85 1.48 0.74
N ASP A 103 7.14 1.18 0.85
CA ASP A 103 7.67 -0.19 0.85
C ASP A 103 7.05 -1.06 1.95
N VAL A 104 6.68 -0.46 3.09
CA VAL A 104 6.00 -1.15 4.21
C VAL A 104 4.71 -1.81 3.76
N LEU A 105 4.02 -1.18 2.80
CA LEU A 105 2.71 -1.61 2.32
C LEU A 105 2.79 -2.35 0.99
N THR A 106 3.87 -2.19 0.22
CA THR A 106 3.98 -2.68 -1.17
C THR A 106 4.99 -3.81 -1.35
N LYS A 107 5.99 -3.96 -0.47
CA LYS A 107 7.10 -4.92 -0.61
C LYS A 107 7.13 -5.95 0.52
N ALA A 108 7.65 -7.14 0.20
CA ALA A 108 7.99 -8.14 1.20
C ALA A 108 9.39 -7.80 1.74
N LEU A 109 9.42 -7.23 2.94
CA LEU A 109 10.65 -6.71 3.55
C LEU A 109 11.21 -7.66 4.61
N GLU A 110 12.53 -7.69 4.76
CA GLU A 110 13.19 -8.35 5.89
C GLU A 110 12.89 -7.62 7.21
N THR A 111 12.91 -8.36 8.32
CA THR A 111 12.50 -7.89 9.65
C THR A 111 13.18 -6.58 10.10
N PRO A 112 14.50 -6.38 9.91
CA PRO A 112 15.17 -5.14 10.27
C PRO A 112 14.64 -3.93 9.49
N ARG A 113 14.53 -4.06 8.17
CA ARG A 113 14.02 -3.01 7.28
C ARG A 113 12.55 -2.70 7.55
N LEU A 114 11.76 -3.71 7.89
CA LEU A 114 10.36 -3.50 8.30
C LEU A 114 10.28 -2.71 9.62
N ALA A 115 11.18 -2.94 10.58
CA ALA A 115 11.22 -2.21 11.84
C ALA A 115 11.58 -0.73 11.62
N ASP A 116 12.62 -0.45 10.82
CA ASP A 116 13.06 0.91 10.50
C ASP A 116 11.94 1.71 9.82
N LEU A 117 11.30 1.10 8.82
CA LEU A 117 10.22 1.77 8.12
C LEU A 117 8.96 1.91 8.98
N ARG A 118 8.67 0.97 9.90
CA ARG A 118 7.55 1.12 10.87
C ARG A 118 7.71 2.36 11.74
N VAL A 119 8.93 2.69 12.15
CA VAL A 119 9.22 3.94 12.88
C VAL A 119 8.92 5.15 11.99
N ILE A 120 9.33 5.12 10.73
CA ILE A 120 9.12 6.21 9.77
C ILE A 120 7.62 6.47 9.52
N VAL A 121 6.78 5.43 9.44
CA VAL A 121 5.31 5.58 9.27
C VAL A 121 4.53 5.71 10.59
N GLY A 122 5.21 5.74 11.75
CA GLY A 122 4.55 5.89 13.05
C GLY A 122 3.71 4.69 13.49
N LEU A 123 4.05 3.48 13.01
CA LEU A 123 3.39 2.22 13.35
C LEU A 123 4.12 1.50 14.49
N HIS A 124 3.79 1.87 15.73
CA HIS A 124 4.23 1.15 16.95
C HIS A 124 3.62 -0.25 17.07
#